data_AF-A0A4D7JQ49-F1
#
_entry.id   AF-A0A4D7JQ49-F1
#
_cell.length_a   1.000
_cell.length_b   1.000
_cell.length_c   1.000
_cell.angle_alpha   90.00
_cell.angle_beta   90.00
_cell.angle_gamma   90.00
#
_symmetry.space_group_name_H-M   'P 1'
#
loop_
_entity.id
_entity.type
_entity.pdbx_description
1 polymer ?
#
loop_
_entity_poly.entity_id
_entity_poly.type
_entity_poly.pdbx_seq_one_letter_code
_entity_poly.pdbx_strand_id
1 'polypeptide(L)'
;MKNIQSYINKGIVAIFISLSLIACDDLTELNDNPNNPIDVPAEFLLPSATVQGTYYIGGSLNRATSLWMQYWASTGGQYQRLDRYDVDLSTFNTDWAQLYAGALTDLSIIIEKSPELPNYRAQARILYVYYFQMITDLWGMCLIQKL
;
A
#
# COMPACT_ATOMS: atom_id res chain seq x y z
N MET A 1 -70.41 -4.17 3.12
CA MET A 1 -69.18 -4.69 2.44
C MET A 1 -68.01 -3.71 2.43
N LYS A 2 -68.21 -2.39 2.26
CA LYS A 2 -67.11 -1.39 2.22
C LYS A 2 -66.21 -1.36 3.47
N ASN A 3 -66.77 -1.62 4.66
CA ASN A 3 -66.00 -1.60 5.91
C ASN A 3 -65.01 -2.78 6.02
N ILE A 4 -65.37 -3.97 5.52
CA ILE A 4 -64.50 -5.15 5.52
C ILE A 4 -63.32 -4.96 4.57
N GLN A 5 -63.55 -4.40 3.38
CA GLN A 5 -62.47 -4.03 2.46
C GLN A 5 -61.52 -2.98 3.05
N SER A 6 -62.03 -2.04 3.86
CA SER A 6 -61.19 -1.05 4.55
C SER A 6 -60.25 -1.68 5.58
N TYR A 7 -60.72 -2.67 6.36
CA TYR A 7 -59.86 -3.39 7.31
C TYR A 7 -58.82 -4.27 6.61
N ILE A 8 -59.19 -4.92 5.50
CA ILE A 8 -58.25 -5.71 4.68
C ILE A 8 -57.14 -4.81 4.11
N ASN A 9 -57.51 -3.65 3.55
CA ASN A 9 -56.52 -2.71 3.00
C ASN A 9 -55.57 -2.16 4.08
N LYS A 10 -56.09 -1.88 5.29
CA LYS A 10 -55.24 -1.48 6.43
C LYS A 10 -54.29 -2.59 6.87
N GLY A 11 -54.74 -3.85 6.85
CA GLY A 11 -53.90 -5.02 7.14
C GLY A 11 -52.78 -5.19 6.11
N ILE A 12 -53.08 -5.04 4.81
CA ILE A 12 -52.09 -5.11 3.73
C ILE A 12 -51.03 -4.02 3.88
N VAL A 13 -51.45 -2.78 4.18
CA VAL A 13 -50.52 -1.66 4.40
C VAL A 13 -49.63 -1.92 5.62
N ALA A 14 -50.19 -2.43 6.72
CA ALA A 14 -49.41 -2.75 7.91
C ALA A 14 -48.36 -3.85 7.65
N ILE A 15 -48.72 -4.88 6.88
CA ILE A 15 -47.80 -5.97 6.49
C ILE A 15 -46.67 -5.44 5.60
N PHE A 16 -46.99 -4.60 4.62
CA PHE A 16 -45.98 -3.96 3.76
C PHE A 16 -45.00 -3.10 4.56
N ILE A 17 -45.49 -2.34 5.55
CA ILE A 17 -44.65 -1.54 6.43
C ILE A 17 -43.74 -2.44 7.28
N SER A 18 -44.25 -3.53 7.85
CA SER A 18 -43.43 -4.46 8.63
C SER A 18 -42.36 -5.16 7.79
N LEU A 19 -42.66 -5.51 6.53
CA LEU A 19 -41.69 -6.11 5.60
C LEU A 19 -40.61 -5.10 5.18
N SER A 20 -40.96 -3.82 5.04
CA SER A 20 -39.99 -2.77 4.72
C SER A 20 -38.99 -2.47 5.84
N LEU A 21 -39.36 -2.75 7.09
CA LEU A 21 -38.48 -2.56 8.25
C LEU A 21 -37.47 -3.71 8.45
N ILE A 22 -37.69 -4.87 7.81
CA ILE A 22 -36.83 -6.07 7.93
C ILE A 22 -35.86 -6.18 6.74
N ALA A 23 -36.14 -5.50 5.62
CA ALA A 23 -35.40 -5.65 4.36
C ALA A 23 -34.05 -4.91 4.28
N CYS A 24 -33.60 -4.27 5.36
CA CYS A 24 -32.32 -3.55 5.40
C CYS A 24 -31.35 -4.31 6.32
N ASP A 25 -30.88 -5.47 5.87
CA ASP A 25 -29.69 -6.07 6.45
C ASP A 25 -28.45 -5.36 5.89
N ASP A 26 -27.62 -4.92 6.82
CA ASP A 26 -26.27 -4.40 6.72
C ASP A 26 -25.81 -3.69 5.43
N LEU A 27 -25.92 -2.36 5.41
CA LEU A 27 -25.32 -1.50 4.37
C LEU A 27 -23.78 -1.51 4.39
N THR A 28 -23.13 -2.20 5.35
CA THR A 28 -21.67 -2.25 5.44
C THR A 28 -21.03 -3.17 4.40
N GLU A 29 -21.70 -4.25 3.98
CA GLU A 29 -21.19 -5.19 2.95
C GLU A 29 -20.99 -4.52 1.57
N LEU A 30 -21.70 -3.42 1.29
CA LEU A 30 -21.51 -2.65 0.05
C LEU A 30 -20.13 -1.97 -0.02
N ASN A 31 -19.50 -1.76 1.14
CA ASN A 31 -18.17 -1.13 1.24
C ASN A 31 -17.03 -2.16 1.22
N ASP A 32 -17.34 -3.46 1.24
CA ASP A 32 -16.35 -4.50 1.03
C ASP A 32 -16.00 -4.56 -0.45
N ASN A 33 -14.83 -4.01 -0.80
CA ASN A 33 -14.37 -4.02 -2.18
C ASN A 33 -13.88 -5.44 -2.54
N PRO A 34 -14.60 -6.20 -3.40
CA PRO A 34 -14.21 -7.57 -3.73
C PRO A 34 -12.90 -7.63 -4.53
N ASN A 35 -12.41 -6.49 -5.05
CA ASN A 35 -11.15 -6.40 -5.78
C ASN A 35 -9.96 -6.07 -4.87
N ASN A 36 -10.18 -5.78 -3.58
CA ASN A 36 -9.11 -5.48 -2.64
C ASN A 36 -9.07 -6.57 -1.56
N PRO A 37 -8.07 -7.47 -1.56
CA PRO A 37 -7.96 -8.48 -0.52
C PRO A 37 -7.80 -7.81 0.85
N ILE A 38 -8.73 -8.10 1.75
CA ILE A 38 -8.75 -7.57 3.12
C ILE A 38 -7.57 -8.11 3.93
N ASP A 39 -7.15 -9.35 3.63
CA ASP A 39 -5.98 -10.00 4.21
C ASP A 39 -5.18 -10.73 3.12
N VAL A 40 -3.95 -10.27 2.87
CA VAL A 40 -3.03 -10.92 1.94
C VAL A 40 -2.14 -11.89 2.72
N PRO A 41 -2.10 -13.18 2.34
CA PRO A 41 -1.15 -14.13 2.91
C PRO A 41 0.29 -13.62 2.78
N ALA A 42 1.05 -13.73 3.87
CA ALA A 42 2.41 -13.21 3.93
C ALA A 42 3.29 -13.72 2.77
N GLU A 43 3.04 -14.95 2.32
CA GLU A 43 3.70 -15.64 1.21
C GLU A 43 3.79 -14.82 -0.08
N PHE A 44 2.75 -14.03 -0.38
CA PHE A 44 2.66 -13.23 -1.60
C PHE A 44 3.33 -11.85 -1.46
N LEU A 45 3.62 -11.40 -0.25
CA LEU A 45 4.17 -10.08 0.01
C LEU A 45 5.68 -10.03 -0.24
N LEU A 46 6.44 -11.08 0.08
CA LEU A 46 7.91 -11.04 -0.06
C LEU A 46 8.38 -10.79 -1.51
N PRO A 47 7.83 -11.46 -2.54
CA PRO A 47 8.21 -11.16 -3.92
C PRO A 47 7.84 -9.73 -4.33
N SER A 48 6.65 -9.25 -3.93
CA SER A 48 6.18 -7.89 -4.20
C SER A 48 7.13 -6.84 -3.61
N ALA A 49 7.40 -6.95 -2.30
CA ALA A 49 8.30 -6.04 -1.59
C ALA A 49 9.74 -6.08 -2.15
N THR A 50 10.20 -7.25 -2.58
CA THR A 50 11.52 -7.42 -3.20
C THR A 50 11.61 -6.65 -4.51
N VAL A 51 10.63 -6.85 -5.41
CA VAL A 51 10.59 -6.19 -6.71
C VAL A 51 10.43 -4.68 -6.54
N GLN A 52 9.49 -4.24 -5.70
CA GLN A 52 9.25 -2.82 -5.48
C GLN A 52 10.49 -2.13 -4.93
N GLY A 53 11.10 -2.64 -3.85
CA GLY A 53 12.28 -2.01 -3.25
C GLY A 53 13.47 -1.97 -4.20
N THR A 54 13.74 -3.09 -4.88
CA THR A 54 14.86 -3.18 -5.83
C THR A 54 14.66 -2.28 -7.05
N TYR A 55 13.41 -2.12 -7.53
CA TYR A 55 13.10 -1.28 -8.68
C TYR A 55 13.47 0.19 -8.44
N TYR A 56 13.11 0.74 -7.27
CA TYR A 56 13.40 2.15 -6.96
C TYR A 56 14.87 2.38 -6.56
N ILE A 57 15.46 1.47 -5.76
CA ILE A 57 16.88 1.55 -5.41
C ILE A 57 17.77 1.41 -6.65
N GLY A 58 17.54 0.38 -7.47
CA GLY A 58 18.33 0.10 -8.67
C GLY A 58 17.96 0.95 -9.89
N GLY A 59 16.84 1.68 -9.82
CA GLY A 59 16.32 2.50 -10.91
C GLY A 59 16.68 3.97 -10.76
N SER A 60 15.72 4.77 -10.33
CA SER A 60 15.85 6.23 -10.23
C SER A 60 16.91 6.67 -9.23
N LEU A 61 17.00 6.02 -8.06
CA LEU A 61 18.01 6.37 -7.05
C LEU A 61 19.43 6.01 -7.50
N ASN A 62 19.63 4.82 -8.06
CA ASN A 62 20.91 4.44 -8.65
C ASN A 62 21.34 5.39 -9.77
N ARG A 63 20.40 5.78 -10.65
CA ARG A 63 20.69 6.73 -11.72
C ARG A 63 21.10 8.11 -11.20
N ALA A 64 20.37 8.64 -10.21
CA ALA A 64 20.70 9.92 -9.58
C ALA A 64 22.10 9.89 -8.96
N THR A 65 22.34 8.90 -8.10
CA THR A 65 23.63 8.73 -7.40
C THR A 65 24.77 8.45 -8.36
N SER A 66 24.55 7.73 -9.46
CA SER A 66 25.58 7.47 -10.47
C SER A 66 26.01 8.74 -11.23
N LEU A 67 25.09 9.67 -11.48
CA LEU A 67 25.41 10.98 -12.03
C LEU A 67 26.20 11.81 -11.01
N TRP A 68 25.75 11.86 -9.75
CA TRP A 68 26.41 12.63 -8.69
C TRP A 68 27.81 12.11 -8.34
N MET A 69 27.99 10.79 -8.37
CA MET A 69 29.30 10.14 -8.18
C MET A 69 30.14 10.11 -9.46
N GLN A 70 29.66 10.71 -10.55
CA GLN A 70 30.37 10.84 -11.83
C GLN A 70 30.71 9.51 -12.50
N TYR A 71 29.92 8.45 -12.24
CA TYR A 71 30.00 7.22 -13.04
C TYR A 71 29.47 7.44 -14.46
N TRP A 72 28.46 8.31 -14.60
CA TRP A 72 27.92 8.75 -15.89
C TRP A 72 27.82 10.27 -15.92
N ALA A 73 27.66 10.83 -17.12
CA ALA A 73 27.33 12.23 -17.34
C ALA A 73 26.11 12.32 -18.27
N SER A 74 25.25 13.32 -18.05
CA SER A 74 24.09 13.54 -18.91
C SER A 74 24.53 14.16 -20.24
N THR A 75 24.06 13.59 -21.35
CA THR A 75 24.22 14.18 -22.69
C THR A 75 23.09 15.19 -23.04
N GLY A 76 22.24 15.55 -22.07
CA GLY A 76 21.09 16.45 -22.23
C GLY A 76 19.74 15.77 -21.93
N GLY A 77 18.66 16.54 -22.04
CA GLY A 77 17.29 16.06 -21.86
C GLY A 77 16.87 15.87 -20.40
N GLN A 78 16.14 14.79 -20.12
CA GLN A 78 15.44 14.58 -18.84
C GLN A 78 16.36 14.53 -17.60
N TYR A 79 17.61 14.09 -17.75
CA TYR A 79 18.55 13.92 -16.63
C TYR A 79 19.52 15.10 -16.47
N GLN A 80 19.43 16.12 -17.32
CA GLN A 80 20.38 17.22 -17.30
C GLN A 80 20.24 18.10 -16.04
N ARG A 81 19.03 18.21 -15.49
CA ARG A 81 18.81 18.87 -14.20
C ARG A 81 19.42 18.05 -13.06
N LEU A 82 19.15 16.75 -13.05
CA LEU A 82 19.68 15.83 -12.05
C LEU A 82 21.22 15.81 -12.01
N ASP A 83 21.87 15.82 -13.19
CA ASP A 83 23.33 15.87 -13.36
C ASP A 83 23.95 17.20 -12.88
N ARG A 84 23.16 18.28 -12.83
CA ARG A 84 23.56 19.58 -12.30
C ARG A 84 23.11 19.83 -10.87
N TYR A 85 22.67 18.79 -10.16
CA TYR A 85 22.14 18.90 -8.79
C TYR A 85 20.91 19.82 -8.68
N ASP A 86 20.22 20.06 -9.79
CA ASP A 86 18.98 20.82 -9.85
C ASP A 86 17.82 19.86 -9.54
N VAL A 87 17.61 19.65 -8.24
CA VAL A 87 16.56 18.79 -7.67
C VAL A 87 15.62 19.60 -6.78
N ASP A 88 14.32 19.33 -6.91
CA ASP A 88 13.29 19.91 -6.07
C ASP A 88 12.81 18.90 -5.01
N LEU A 89 12.03 19.40 -4.04
CA LEU A 89 11.46 18.56 -2.97
C LEU A 89 10.57 17.43 -3.50
N SER A 90 10.05 17.54 -4.73
CA SER A 90 9.16 16.54 -5.32
C SER A 90 9.88 15.47 -6.13
N THR A 91 11.17 15.68 -6.44
CA THR A 91 11.92 14.91 -7.43
C THR A 91 11.97 13.41 -7.08
N PHE A 92 12.02 13.08 -5.79
CA PHE A 92 12.10 11.69 -5.29
C PHE A 92 10.90 11.30 -4.41
N ASN A 93 9.77 12.01 -4.50
CA ASN A 93 8.58 11.69 -3.70
C ASN A 93 8.06 10.28 -3.97
N THR A 94 8.09 9.86 -5.24
CA THR A 94 7.66 8.50 -5.62
C THR A 94 8.60 7.45 -5.03
N ASP A 95 9.92 7.63 -5.17
CA ASP A 95 10.92 6.72 -4.61
C ASP A 95 10.75 6.56 -3.10
N TRP A 96 10.62 7.69 -2.39
CA TRP A 96 10.35 7.70 -0.96
C TRP A 96 9.07 6.94 -0.63
N ALA A 97 7.94 7.29 -1.25
CA ALA A 97 6.66 6.66 -0.97
C ALA A 97 6.68 5.15 -1.22
N GLN A 98 7.33 4.71 -2.29
CA GLN A 98 7.33 3.30 -2.70
C GLN A 98 8.27 2.45 -1.85
N LEU A 99 9.38 3.02 -1.37
CA LEU A 99 10.25 2.35 -0.40
C LEU A 99 9.62 2.33 0.99
N TYR A 100 9.13 3.48 1.46
CA TYR A 100 8.70 3.66 2.85
C TYR A 100 7.29 3.13 3.12
N ALA A 101 6.32 3.54 2.31
CA ALA A 101 4.92 3.15 2.48
C ALA A 101 4.57 1.86 1.72
N GLY A 102 5.39 1.48 0.73
CA GLY A 102 5.27 0.21 0.02
C GLY A 102 6.15 -0.88 0.64
N ALA A 103 7.41 -0.97 0.19
CA ALA A 103 8.26 -2.13 0.46
C ALA A 103 8.51 -2.37 1.96
N LEU A 104 8.83 -1.33 2.73
CA LEU A 104 9.04 -1.47 4.18
C LEU A 104 7.77 -1.89 4.92
N THR A 105 6.61 -1.36 4.52
CA THR A 105 5.30 -1.74 5.08
C THR A 105 5.03 -3.23 4.83
N ASP A 106 5.14 -3.69 3.59
CA ASP A 106 4.92 -5.10 3.23
C ASP A 106 5.86 -6.02 4.01
N LEU A 107 7.14 -5.65 4.14
CA LEU A 107 8.12 -6.41 4.91
C LEU A 107 7.77 -6.44 6.40
N SER A 108 7.29 -5.35 6.98
CA SER A 108 6.86 -5.31 8.39
C SER A 108 5.67 -6.26 8.63
N ILE A 109 4.71 -6.29 7.71
CA ILE A 109 3.55 -7.19 7.78
C ILE A 109 4.00 -8.66 7.73
N ILE A 110 4.95 -9.01 6.86
CA ILE A 110 5.51 -10.37 6.81
C ILE A 110 6.15 -10.75 8.14
N ILE A 111 6.92 -9.83 8.74
CA ILE A 111 7.65 -10.05 9.99
C ILE A 111 6.69 -10.29 11.17
N GLU A 112 5.54 -9.63 11.17
CA GLU A 112 4.48 -9.80 12.15
C GLU A 112 3.69 -11.09 11.94
N LYS A 113 3.25 -11.37 10.70
CA LYS A 113 2.35 -12.50 10.37
C LYS A 113 3.04 -13.86 10.30
N SER A 114 4.37 -13.92 10.29
CA SER A 114 5.13 -15.15 10.06
C SER A 114 5.97 -15.62 11.27
N PRO A 115 5.45 -15.65 12.52
CA PRO A 115 6.26 -16.01 13.69
C PRO A 115 6.76 -17.46 13.65
N GLU A 116 5.97 -18.37 13.08
CA GLU A 116 6.27 -19.80 12.97
C GLU A 116 7.14 -20.16 11.74
N LEU A 117 7.47 -19.17 10.89
CA LEU A 117 8.27 -19.36 9.68
C LEU A 117 9.60 -18.60 9.80
N PRO A 118 10.57 -19.10 10.60
CA PRO A 118 11.76 -18.34 10.97
C PRO A 118 12.62 -17.91 9.78
N ASN A 119 12.75 -18.76 8.75
CA ASN A 119 13.53 -18.44 7.56
C ASN A 119 12.86 -17.34 6.71
N TYR A 120 11.54 -17.41 6.56
CA TYR A 120 10.78 -16.41 5.82
C TYR A 120 10.81 -15.04 6.52
N ARG A 121 10.63 -15.06 7.84
CA ARG A 121 10.77 -13.89 8.70
C ARG A 121 12.17 -13.29 8.65
N ALA A 122 13.22 -14.13 8.61
CA ALA A 122 14.59 -13.68 8.50
C ALA A 122 14.87 -12.98 7.15
N GLN A 123 14.37 -13.52 6.04
CA GLN A 123 14.47 -12.89 4.73
C GLN A 123 13.83 -11.50 4.73
N ALA A 124 12.61 -11.39 5.26
CA ALA A 124 11.91 -10.10 5.36
C ALA A 124 12.67 -9.08 6.22
N ARG A 125 13.24 -9.51 7.36
CA ARG A 125 14.06 -8.64 8.24
C ARG A 125 15.32 -8.14 7.53
N ILE A 126 16.03 -9.01 6.81
CA ILE A 126 17.25 -8.62 6.10
C ILE A 126 16.94 -7.57 5.04
N LEU A 127 15.90 -7.80 4.23
CA LEU A 127 15.47 -6.82 3.22
C LEU A 127 15.00 -5.51 3.86
N TYR A 128 14.26 -5.58 4.98
CA TYR A 128 13.79 -4.40 5.69
C TYR A 128 14.96 -3.52 6.13
N VAL A 129 15.97 -4.12 6.77
CA VAL A 129 17.16 -3.40 7.22
C VAL A 129 17.94 -2.84 6.03
N TYR A 130 18.11 -3.61 4.95
CA TYR A 130 18.81 -3.15 3.75
C TYR A 130 18.11 -1.95 3.11
N TYR A 131 16.79 -2.01 2.89
CA TYR A 131 16.04 -0.90 2.31
C TYR A 131 16.01 0.31 3.23
N PHE A 132 15.87 0.10 4.55
CA PHE A 132 15.93 1.21 5.51
C PHE A 132 17.31 1.87 5.53
N GLN A 133 18.39 1.09 5.40
CA GLN A 133 19.75 1.62 5.27
C GLN A 133 19.86 2.54 4.04
N MET A 134 19.39 2.09 2.88
CA MET A 134 19.42 2.90 1.65
C MET A 134 18.64 4.22 1.81
N ILE A 135 17.50 4.19 2.51
CA ILE A 135 16.72 5.39 2.78
C ILE A 135 17.49 6.35 3.70
N THR A 136 18.06 5.87 4.81
CA THR A 136 18.78 6.75 5.74
C THR A 136 20.09 7.29 5.13
N ASP A 137 20.78 6.52 4.29
CA ASP A 137 21.99 6.98 3.60
C ASP A 137 21.70 8.15 2.63
N LEU A 138 20.49 8.18 2.04
CA LEU A 138 20.09 9.21 1.08
C LEU A 138 19.39 10.42 1.71
N TRP A 139 18.56 10.22 2.74
CA TRP A 139 17.75 11.27 3.35
C TRP A 139 18.17 11.68 4.77
N GLY A 140 19.12 10.97 5.38
CA GLY A 140 19.54 11.20 6.76
C GLY A 140 18.57 10.57 7.78
N MET A 141 18.29 11.27 8.89
CA MET A 141 17.47 10.75 9.98
C MET A 141 16.01 10.56 9.54
N CYS A 142 15.54 9.30 9.56
CA CYS A 142 14.19 8.90 9.19
C CYS A 142 13.51 8.14 10.34
N LEU A 143 12.17 8.16 10.41
CA LEU A 143 11.40 7.50 11.47
C LEU A 143 11.28 5.99 11.27
N ILE A 144 12.12 5.17 11.92
CA ILE A 144 11.99 3.71 11.88
C ILE A 144 10.53 3.28 12.13
N GLN A 145 9.92 2.57 11.16
CA GLN A 145 8.68 1.86 11.41
C GLN A 145 9.01 0.72 12.38
N LYS A 146 8.26 0.62 13.48
CA LYS A 146 8.53 -0.39 14.51
C LYS A 146 8.31 -1.78 13.91
N LEU A 147 9.29 -2.66 14.14
CA LEU A 147 9.24 -4.11 13.87
C LEU A 147 8.46 -4.86 14.96
#